data_AF-A0A2L0NBU6-F1
#
_entry.id   AF-A0A2L0NBU6-F1
#
_cell.length_a   1.000
_cell.length_b   1.000
_cell.length_c   1.000
_cell.angle_alpha   90.00
_cell.angle_beta   90.00
_cell.angle_gamma   90.00
#
_symmetry.space_group_name_H-M   'P 1'
#
loop_
_entity.id
_entity.type
_entity.pdbx_description
1 polymer ?
#
loop_
_entity_poly.entity_id
_entity_poly.type
_entity_poly.pdbx_seq_one_letter_code
_entity_poly.pdbx_strand_id
1 'polypeptide(L)'
;MSWSDTGGRGDVSGHGLGERPVDSEEEHELRVLLQRAAPHLTAPTDRMDRIRERADRTRRRRRTAALAAGLTTGLVAAALAAAPALAPGHPADALHPATGTPPLAGAPSATAPTLATDAPSPGPTVLPSASPSTSLPPGGRPLWFPDIGGVIVDLPAGWSSAVVPAAEPLASTGYVASEPFGTKAPCPPQQAGCGPLGRITEGGALVTLTLVDNLDAAGKPSGGMAEVETEVDKTCGLRGGTRELVGHRIVLVANRVATVELIGCMNRPAPETVQLVQQVFETVRTTGVASAAPGSTRR
;
A
#
# COMPACT_ATOMS: atom_id res chain seq x y z
N MET A 1 29.49 44.71 -42.99
CA MET A 1 28.65 44.74 -41.78
C MET A 1 28.97 43.48 -40.99
N SER A 2 29.84 43.61 -40.00
CA SER A 2 30.46 42.51 -39.26
C SER A 2 29.82 42.46 -37.88
N TRP A 3 29.22 41.33 -37.52
CA TRP A 3 28.63 41.10 -36.20
C TRP A 3 29.65 40.34 -35.37
N SER A 4 30.15 40.99 -34.33
CA SER A 4 31.07 40.38 -33.37
C SER A 4 30.27 39.62 -32.32
N ASP A 5 30.64 38.35 -32.18
CA ASP A 5 30.23 37.41 -31.16
C ASP A 5 30.99 37.73 -29.86
N THR A 6 30.26 38.08 -28.78
CA THR A 6 30.84 38.21 -27.43
C THR A 6 30.14 37.23 -26.51
N GLY A 7 30.74 36.04 -26.41
CA GLY A 7 30.43 35.04 -25.41
C GLY A 7 30.72 35.53 -24.00
N GLY A 8 29.67 35.74 -23.21
CA GLY A 8 29.75 35.97 -21.78
C GLY A 8 29.76 34.64 -21.03
N ARG A 9 30.95 34.17 -20.63
CA ARG A 9 31.10 33.17 -19.56
C ARG A 9 30.71 33.83 -18.25
N GLY A 10 29.59 33.41 -17.67
CA GLY A 10 29.26 33.69 -16.28
C GLY A 10 30.07 32.76 -15.38
N ASP A 11 31.10 33.30 -14.73
CA ASP A 11 31.73 32.69 -13.57
C ASP A 11 30.72 32.68 -12.42
N VAL A 12 30.10 31.53 -12.17
CA VAL A 12 29.40 31.28 -10.91
C VAL A 12 30.47 31.11 -9.84
N SER A 13 30.72 32.20 -9.13
CA SER A 13 31.52 32.23 -7.91
C SER A 13 30.94 31.21 -6.93
N GLY A 14 31.66 30.10 -6.75
CA GLY A 14 31.41 29.15 -5.69
C GLY A 14 31.56 29.85 -4.35
N HIS A 15 30.44 30.06 -3.66
CA HIS A 15 30.46 30.30 -2.23
C HIS A 15 30.99 29.04 -1.57
N GLY A 16 32.31 29.03 -1.33
CA GLY A 16 32.95 28.12 -0.40
C GLY A 16 32.26 28.27 0.95
N LEU A 17 31.36 27.35 1.25
CA LEU A 17 30.97 27.06 2.62
C LEU A 17 32.25 26.62 3.30
N GLY A 18 32.90 27.57 3.98
CA GLY A 18 34.03 27.27 4.83
C GLY A 18 33.62 26.15 5.77
N GLU A 19 34.25 24.99 5.59
CA GLU A 19 34.34 23.97 6.62
C GLU A 19 34.91 24.67 7.85
N ARG A 20 34.01 25.15 8.72
CA ARG A 20 34.39 25.56 10.07
C ARG A 20 35.04 24.31 10.66
N PRO A 21 36.31 24.37 11.10
CA PRO A 21 36.91 23.24 11.79
C PRO A 21 35.97 22.92 12.94
N VAL A 22 35.31 21.77 12.85
CA VAL A 22 34.47 21.25 13.93
C VAL A 22 35.45 21.09 15.07
N ASP A 23 35.30 21.91 16.11
CA ASP A 23 36.21 21.90 17.24
C ASP A 23 36.24 20.49 17.78
N SER A 24 37.41 19.85 17.76
CA SER A 24 37.58 18.46 18.19
C SER A 24 37.10 18.21 19.62
N GLU A 25 36.94 19.28 20.39
CA GLU A 25 36.39 19.33 21.74
C GLU A 25 34.86 19.17 21.75
N GLU A 26 34.11 19.81 20.84
CA GLU A 26 32.66 19.60 20.69
C GLU A 26 32.35 18.17 20.26
N GLU A 27 33.15 17.60 19.34
CA GLU A 27 33.00 16.20 18.95
C GLU A 27 33.26 15.25 20.13
N HIS A 28 34.21 15.60 21.00
CA HIS A 28 34.53 14.81 22.19
C HIS A 28 33.41 14.88 23.23
N GLU A 29 32.85 16.07 23.50
CA GLU A 29 31.72 16.23 24.40
C GLU A 29 30.47 15.51 23.90
N LEU A 30 30.18 15.59 22.59
CA LEU A 30 29.04 14.89 22.00
C LEU A 30 29.19 13.37 22.14
N ARG A 31 30.41 12.86 21.98
CA ARG A 31 30.72 11.43 22.16
C ARG A 31 30.51 10.97 23.61
N VAL A 32 30.91 11.78 24.59
CA VAL A 32 30.71 11.48 26.02
C VAL A 32 29.22 11.53 26.39
N LEU A 33 28.46 12.51 25.88
CA LEU A 33 27.03 12.61 26.13
C LEU A 33 26.26 11.42 25.53
N LEU A 34 26.62 10.99 24.32
CA LEU A 34 26.02 9.81 23.69
C LEU A 34 26.37 8.52 24.43
N GLN A 35 27.60 8.38 24.94
CA GLN A 35 27.98 7.23 25.76
C GLN A 35 27.26 7.19 27.13
N ARG A 36 26.95 8.35 27.73
CA ARG A 36 26.20 8.42 29.00
C ARG A 36 24.70 8.24 28.81
N ALA A 37 24.13 8.71 27.71
CA ALA A 37 22.69 8.69 27.48
C ALA A 37 22.20 7.35 26.91
N ALA A 38 23.07 6.56 26.27
CA ALA A 38 22.71 5.23 25.80
C ALA A 38 22.79 4.23 26.95
N PRO A 39 21.66 3.74 27.51
CA PRO A 39 21.72 2.60 28.42
C PRO A 39 22.44 1.46 27.69
N HIS A 40 23.52 0.96 28.29
CA HIS A 40 24.19 -0.25 27.85
C HIS A 40 23.21 -1.43 28.03
N LEU A 41 22.31 -1.59 27.05
CA LEU A 41 21.51 -2.79 26.91
C LEU A 41 22.51 -3.86 26.52
N THR A 42 22.89 -4.70 27.49
CA THR A 42 23.60 -5.95 27.21
C THR A 42 22.82 -6.65 26.11
N ALA A 43 23.40 -6.70 24.91
CA ALA A 43 22.76 -7.32 23.77
C ALA A 43 22.43 -8.76 24.20
N PRO A 44 21.13 -9.15 24.23
CA PRO A 44 20.77 -10.50 24.63
C PRO A 44 21.55 -11.47 23.76
N THR A 45 22.36 -12.34 24.37
CA THR A 45 23.25 -13.27 23.65
C THR A 45 22.48 -14.09 22.60
N ASP A 46 21.19 -14.32 22.85
CA ASP A 46 20.31 -15.11 22.00
C ASP A 46 19.66 -14.34 20.84
N ARG A 47 19.92 -13.03 20.67
CA ARG A 47 19.26 -12.23 19.63
C ARG A 47 19.57 -12.77 18.23
N MET A 48 20.85 -13.09 17.98
CA MET A 48 21.26 -13.62 16.68
C MET A 48 20.74 -15.03 16.44
N ASP A 49 20.60 -15.85 17.48
CA ASP A 49 20.08 -17.21 17.35
C ASP A 49 18.57 -17.20 17.07
N ARG A 50 17.80 -16.30 17.69
CA ARG A 50 16.39 -16.08 17.33
C ARG A 50 16.22 -15.59 15.89
N ILE A 51 17.11 -14.71 15.42
CA ILE A 51 17.09 -14.24 14.02
C ILE A 51 17.42 -15.39 13.07
N ARG A 52 18.43 -16.22 13.37
CA ARG A 52 18.79 -17.41 12.57
C ARG A 52 17.63 -18.40 12.54
N GLU A 53 17.01 -18.70 13.68
CA GLU A 53 15.88 -19.62 13.75
C GLU A 53 14.68 -19.11 12.93
N ARG A 54 14.40 -17.81 12.98
CA ARG A 54 13.34 -17.17 12.18
C ARG A 54 13.66 -17.19 10.68
N ALA A 55 14.92 -16.94 10.32
CA ALA A 55 15.38 -17.04 8.93
C ALA A 55 15.25 -18.48 8.41
N ASP A 56 15.63 -19.47 9.23
CA ASP A 56 15.51 -20.88 8.89
C ASP A 56 14.06 -21.35 8.76
N ARG A 57 13.15 -20.92 9.66
CA ARG A 57 11.71 -21.19 9.51
C ARG A 57 11.15 -20.60 8.22
N THR A 58 11.53 -19.36 7.89
CA THR A 58 11.08 -18.70 6.66
C THR A 58 11.61 -19.42 5.42
N ARG A 59 12.88 -19.86 5.45
CA ARG A 59 13.49 -20.64 4.37
C ARG A 59 12.81 -22.00 4.19
N ARG A 60 12.47 -22.69 5.28
CA ARG A 60 11.73 -23.97 5.24
C ARG A 60 10.35 -23.81 4.60
N ARG A 61 9.59 -22.77 5.00
CA ARG A 61 8.26 -22.48 4.42
C ARG A 61 8.33 -22.18 2.91
N ARG A 62 9.37 -21.49 2.46
CA ARG A 62 9.57 -21.23 1.02
C ARG A 62 9.89 -22.50 0.23
N ARG A 63 10.66 -23.43 0.82
CA ARG A 63 10.98 -24.73 0.17
C ARG A 63 9.75 -25.63 0.03
N THR A 64 8.87 -25.65 1.01
CA THR A 64 7.63 -26.43 0.91
C THR A 64 6.66 -25.85 -0.12
N ALA A 65 6.61 -24.52 -0.28
CA ALA A 65 5.79 -23.87 -1.31
C ALA A 65 6.32 -24.11 -2.74
N ALA A 66 7.64 -24.19 -2.92
CA ALA A 66 8.26 -24.42 -4.23
C ALA A 66 7.98 -25.83 -4.80
N LEU A 67 7.75 -26.83 -3.96
CA LEU A 67 7.44 -28.19 -4.40
C LEU A 67 6.02 -28.35 -4.96
N ALA A 68 5.08 -27.46 -4.59
CA ALA A 68 3.71 -27.49 -5.13
C ALA A 68 3.59 -26.84 -6.52
N ALA A 69 4.51 -25.92 -6.88
CA ALA A 69 4.50 -25.24 -8.17
C ALA A 69 5.31 -25.95 -9.28
N GLY A 70 6.11 -26.97 -8.93
CA GLY A 70 6.99 -27.68 -9.87
C GLY A 70 6.37 -28.86 -10.62
N LEU A 71 5.15 -29.29 -10.27
CA LEU A 71 4.55 -30.49 -10.87
C LEU A 71 3.72 -30.21 -12.14
N THR A 72 3.43 -28.95 -12.48
CA THR A 72 2.65 -28.62 -13.68
C THR A 72 3.50 -28.35 -14.93
N THR A 73 4.79 -28.04 -14.78
CA THR A 73 5.70 -27.82 -15.93
C THR A 73 6.48 -29.07 -16.36
N GLY A 74 6.59 -30.09 -15.51
CA GLY A 74 7.32 -31.33 -15.83
C GLY A 74 6.57 -32.34 -16.70
N LEU A 75 5.23 -32.32 -16.71
CA LEU A 75 4.43 -33.33 -17.43
C LEU A 75 4.22 -33.01 -18.92
N VAL A 76 4.46 -31.77 -19.36
CA VAL A 76 4.33 -31.40 -20.79
C VAL A 76 5.61 -31.75 -21.57
N ALA A 77 6.78 -31.75 -20.92
CA ALA A 77 8.04 -32.09 -21.59
C ALA A 77 8.22 -33.61 -21.82
N ALA A 78 7.67 -34.46 -20.95
CA ALA A 78 7.76 -35.92 -21.12
C ALA A 78 6.77 -36.47 -22.17
N ALA A 79 5.65 -35.79 -22.42
CA ALA A 79 4.68 -36.20 -23.44
C ALA A 79 5.14 -35.92 -24.89
N LEU A 80 6.09 -35.00 -25.10
CA LEU A 80 6.59 -34.64 -26.43
C LEU A 80 7.82 -35.44 -26.89
N ALA A 81 8.42 -36.27 -26.02
CA ALA A 81 9.63 -37.02 -26.35
C ALA A 81 9.40 -38.52 -26.62
N ALA A 82 8.15 -39.02 -26.51
CA ALA A 82 7.85 -40.46 -26.58
C ALA A 82 6.83 -40.84 -27.68
N ALA A 83 6.87 -40.19 -28.84
CA ALA A 83 6.13 -40.67 -30.02
C ALA A 83 6.89 -40.43 -31.34
N PRO A 84 7.76 -41.37 -31.72
CA PRO A 84 7.87 -41.74 -33.13
C PRO A 84 7.67 -43.24 -33.33
N ALA A 85 7.17 -43.58 -34.52
CA ALA A 85 6.98 -44.91 -35.08
C ALA A 85 5.78 -45.70 -34.55
N LEU A 86 4.64 -45.54 -35.23
CA LEU A 86 3.87 -46.63 -35.87
C LEU A 86 2.69 -46.00 -36.64
N ALA A 87 2.90 -45.76 -37.93
CA ALA A 87 1.83 -45.77 -38.93
C ALA A 87 1.59 -47.26 -39.32
N PRO A 88 0.38 -47.70 -39.76
CA PRO A 88 -0.09 -47.36 -41.11
C PRO A 88 -1.62 -47.29 -41.34
N GLY A 89 -2.03 -46.30 -42.15
CA GLY A 89 -2.96 -46.46 -43.28
C GLY A 89 -4.48 -46.46 -43.05
N HIS A 90 -5.17 -45.47 -43.62
CA HIS A 90 -6.34 -45.67 -44.51
C HIS A 90 -6.59 -44.41 -45.37
N PRO A 91 -6.84 -44.55 -46.68
CA PRO A 91 -7.17 -43.44 -47.57
C PRO A 91 -8.69 -43.24 -47.72
N ALA A 92 -9.03 -42.04 -48.22
CA ALA A 92 -10.23 -41.66 -48.97
C ALA A 92 -11.31 -40.82 -48.25
N ASP A 93 -11.60 -39.71 -48.95
CA ASP A 93 -12.87 -39.00 -49.10
C ASP A 93 -13.53 -38.27 -47.92
N ALA A 94 -13.40 -36.94 -47.94
CA ALA A 94 -14.48 -35.96 -48.18
C ALA A 94 -13.95 -34.54 -47.91
N LEU A 95 -13.66 -33.70 -48.90
CA LEU A 95 -14.61 -32.75 -49.51
C LEU A 95 -15.47 -31.98 -48.47
N HIS A 96 -14.97 -30.89 -47.89
CA HIS A 96 -15.39 -29.51 -48.23
C HIS A 96 -14.73 -28.43 -47.34
N PRO A 97 -14.49 -27.22 -47.88
CA PRO A 97 -13.90 -26.08 -47.18
C PRO A 97 -14.97 -25.13 -46.63
N ALA A 98 -14.70 -24.51 -45.48
CA ALA A 98 -15.41 -23.31 -45.04
C ALA A 98 -14.39 -22.24 -44.63
N THR A 99 -14.00 -21.48 -45.65
CA THR A 99 -13.41 -20.15 -45.60
C THR A 99 -14.30 -19.23 -44.76
N GLY A 100 -13.72 -18.57 -43.77
CA GLY A 100 -14.42 -17.63 -42.89
C GLY A 100 -13.48 -16.59 -42.30
N THR A 101 -12.88 -15.78 -43.18
CA THR A 101 -12.10 -14.59 -42.86
C THR A 101 -13.03 -13.45 -42.43
N PRO A 102 -12.86 -12.82 -41.26
CA PRO A 102 -13.41 -11.50 -41.01
C PRO A 102 -12.42 -10.38 -41.41
N PRO A 103 -12.90 -9.26 -41.97
CA PRO A 103 -12.10 -8.29 -42.70
C PRO A 103 -11.37 -7.27 -41.80
N LEU A 104 -10.17 -6.89 -42.25
CA LEU A 104 -9.53 -5.61 -41.98
C LEU A 104 -10.30 -4.49 -42.71
N ALA A 105 -10.73 -3.46 -41.97
CA ALA A 105 -10.97 -2.09 -42.44
C ALA A 105 -11.23 -1.21 -41.20
N GLY A 106 -10.66 -0.04 -40.99
CA GLY A 106 -9.75 0.75 -41.79
C GLY A 106 -9.18 1.88 -40.93
N ALA A 107 -7.98 2.32 -41.30
CA ALA A 107 -7.46 3.63 -40.92
C ALA A 107 -8.10 4.71 -41.80
N PRO A 108 -8.26 5.93 -41.29
CA PRO A 108 -7.78 7.06 -42.08
C PRO A 108 -6.82 7.97 -41.32
N SER A 109 -5.90 8.50 -42.13
CA SER A 109 -4.84 9.44 -41.85
C SER A 109 -5.29 10.84 -41.42
N ALA A 110 -4.41 11.49 -40.66
CA ALA A 110 -3.94 12.86 -40.78
C ALA A 110 -4.95 14.03 -40.68
N THR A 111 -4.80 14.85 -39.62
CA THR A 111 -4.63 16.30 -39.77
C THR A 111 -3.90 16.89 -38.54
N ALA A 112 -2.75 17.49 -38.77
CA ALA A 112 -2.17 18.62 -38.03
C ALA A 112 -1.71 19.63 -39.11
N PRO A 113 -1.36 20.90 -38.84
CA PRO A 113 -1.37 21.68 -37.60
C PRO A 113 -2.22 22.97 -37.72
N THR A 114 -2.47 23.69 -36.62
CA THR A 114 -2.88 25.11 -36.70
C THR A 114 -2.08 25.92 -35.69
N LEU A 115 -1.35 26.90 -36.23
CA LEU A 115 -0.56 27.91 -35.57
C LEU A 115 -1.45 29.09 -35.13
N ALA A 116 -1.03 29.71 -34.02
CA ALA A 116 -1.19 31.11 -33.62
C ALA A 116 -2.58 31.61 -33.19
N THR A 117 -2.68 32.00 -31.91
CA THR A 117 -3.13 33.36 -31.53
C THR A 117 -2.46 33.74 -30.20
N ASP A 118 -1.60 34.75 -30.31
CA ASP A 118 -1.00 35.57 -29.27
C ASP A 118 -2.06 36.46 -28.58
N ALA A 119 -1.99 36.61 -27.25
CA ALA A 119 -2.39 37.78 -26.43
C ALA A 119 -2.83 37.38 -24.99
N PRO A 120 -2.84 38.31 -24.01
CA PRO A 120 -1.75 39.14 -23.52
C PRO A 120 -1.37 38.75 -22.06
N SER A 121 -0.13 39.02 -21.71
CA SER A 121 0.46 38.88 -20.37
C SER A 121 -0.29 39.70 -19.29
N PRO A 122 -0.83 39.08 -18.22
CA PRO A 122 -1.14 39.77 -16.98
C PRO A 122 0.08 39.71 -16.03
N GLY A 123 0.44 40.87 -15.48
CA GLY A 123 1.67 41.10 -14.73
C GLY A 123 1.86 40.24 -13.46
N PRO A 124 3.06 40.29 -12.85
CA PRO A 124 3.40 39.49 -11.68
C PRO A 124 2.58 39.92 -10.47
N THR A 125 1.49 39.19 -10.21
CA THR A 125 0.79 39.25 -8.93
C THR A 125 1.56 38.36 -7.96
N VAL A 126 2.25 38.99 -7.02
CA VAL A 126 2.86 38.34 -5.86
C VAL A 126 1.74 37.72 -5.03
N LEU A 127 1.57 36.40 -5.12
CA LEU A 127 0.70 35.63 -4.24
C LEU A 127 1.47 35.27 -2.96
N PRO A 128 0.89 35.43 -1.77
CA PRO A 128 1.49 34.94 -0.54
C PRO A 128 1.62 33.42 -0.61
N SER A 129 2.84 32.93 -0.34
CA SER A 129 3.14 31.52 -0.13
C SER A 129 2.38 31.05 1.11
N ALA A 130 1.16 30.57 0.90
CA ALA A 130 0.38 29.87 1.90
C ALA A 130 0.77 28.39 1.80
N SER A 131 1.50 27.91 2.79
CA SER A 131 1.63 26.47 3.04
C SER A 131 0.23 25.85 3.01
N PRO A 132 -0.04 24.82 2.20
CA PRO A 132 -1.34 24.15 2.22
C PRO A 132 -1.46 23.39 3.53
N SER A 133 -1.97 24.07 4.55
CA SER A 133 -2.66 23.41 5.64
C SER A 133 -4.01 23.03 5.05
N THR A 134 -4.07 21.86 4.43
CA THR A 134 -5.33 21.24 3.99
C THR A 134 -6.14 20.96 5.25
N SER A 135 -6.92 21.96 5.68
CA SER A 135 -7.93 21.78 6.72
C SER A 135 -8.90 20.72 6.21
N LEU A 136 -8.91 19.56 6.86
CA LEU A 136 -9.85 18.46 6.58
C LEU A 136 -11.24 19.06 6.32
N PRO A 137 -11.97 18.60 5.28
CA PRO A 137 -13.38 18.93 5.19
C PRO A 137 -14.08 18.43 6.47
N PRO A 138 -14.71 19.32 7.25
CA PRO A 138 -15.40 18.93 8.47
C PRO A 138 -16.63 18.09 8.09
N GLY A 139 -16.51 16.77 8.14
CA GLY A 139 -17.62 15.88 7.75
C GLY A 139 -17.40 14.38 7.92
N GLY A 140 -16.28 13.95 8.50
CA GLY A 140 -16.04 12.53 8.78
C GLY A 140 -17.05 12.00 9.81
N ARG A 141 -17.67 10.84 9.53
CA ARG A 141 -18.53 10.15 10.50
C ARG A 141 -17.69 9.13 11.28
N PRO A 142 -17.56 9.24 12.62
CA PRO A 142 -16.87 8.22 13.40
C PRO A 142 -17.63 6.90 13.31
N LEU A 143 -16.94 5.84 12.91
CA LEU A 143 -17.45 4.49 12.85
C LEU A 143 -16.69 3.61 13.82
N TRP A 144 -17.43 2.84 14.62
CA TRP A 144 -16.89 1.96 15.63
C TRP A 144 -16.94 0.49 15.21
N PHE A 145 -15.81 -0.21 15.35
CA PHE A 145 -15.61 -1.62 15.08
C PHE A 145 -15.38 -2.37 16.41
N PRO A 146 -16.44 -2.77 17.12
CA PRO A 146 -16.32 -3.41 18.43
C PRO A 146 -15.54 -4.73 18.36
N ASP A 147 -15.75 -5.51 17.29
CA ASP A 147 -15.13 -6.82 17.12
C ASP A 147 -13.63 -6.74 16.82
N ILE A 148 -13.11 -5.57 16.44
CA ILE A 148 -11.70 -5.36 16.10
C ILE A 148 -11.04 -4.53 17.21
N GLY A 149 -11.20 -4.95 18.45
CA GLY A 149 -10.60 -4.27 19.61
C GLY A 149 -11.12 -2.85 19.86
N GLY A 150 -12.35 -2.55 19.42
CA GLY A 150 -12.95 -1.22 19.60
C GLY A 150 -12.30 -0.12 18.76
N VAL A 151 -11.77 -0.47 17.58
CA VAL A 151 -11.22 0.48 16.62
C VAL A 151 -12.29 1.47 16.17
N ILE A 152 -11.91 2.75 16.09
CA ILE A 152 -12.71 3.84 15.53
C ILE A 152 -12.00 4.36 14.29
N VAL A 153 -12.77 4.59 13.22
CA VAL A 153 -12.31 5.17 11.96
C VAL A 153 -13.26 6.29 11.58
N ASP A 154 -12.76 7.46 11.17
CA ASP A 154 -13.61 8.54 10.67
C ASP A 154 -13.78 8.37 9.16
N LEU A 155 -14.99 8.08 8.70
CA LEU A 155 -15.26 7.80 7.29
C LEU A 155 -15.59 9.06 6.49
N PRO A 156 -15.03 9.23 5.27
CA PRO A 156 -15.48 10.27 4.36
C PRO A 156 -16.97 10.11 4.01
N ALA A 157 -17.60 11.22 3.61
CA ALA A 157 -19.00 11.20 3.19
C ALA A 157 -19.22 10.21 2.03
N GLY A 158 -20.31 9.45 2.08
CA GLY A 158 -20.67 8.46 1.06
C GLY A 158 -19.99 7.10 1.21
N TRP A 159 -19.01 6.95 2.11
CA TRP A 159 -18.37 5.66 2.36
C TRP A 159 -19.27 4.73 3.18
N SER A 160 -19.16 3.44 2.88
CA SER A 160 -19.90 2.37 3.56
C SER A 160 -18.95 1.52 4.41
N SER A 161 -19.52 0.74 5.35
CA SER A 161 -18.75 -0.19 6.18
C SER A 161 -19.42 -1.56 6.30
N ALA A 162 -18.60 -2.57 6.55
CA ALA A 162 -19.02 -3.94 6.84
C ALA A 162 -18.02 -4.61 7.78
N VAL A 163 -18.48 -5.62 8.52
CA VAL A 163 -17.64 -6.46 9.38
C VAL A 163 -17.88 -7.91 9.03
N VAL A 164 -16.79 -8.66 8.85
CA VAL A 164 -16.85 -10.11 8.74
C VAL A 164 -16.36 -10.68 10.07
N PRO A 165 -17.29 -11.23 10.90
CA PRO A 165 -16.91 -11.78 12.18
C PRO A 165 -16.09 -13.06 11.99
N ALA A 166 -15.11 -13.25 12.87
CA ALA A 166 -14.37 -14.50 12.99
C ALA A 166 -14.77 -15.25 14.28
N ALA A 167 -14.40 -16.52 14.38
CA ALA A 167 -14.64 -17.31 15.60
C ALA A 167 -13.89 -16.73 16.81
N GLU A 168 -12.70 -16.17 16.58
CA GLU A 168 -11.95 -15.41 17.56
C GLU A 168 -12.21 -13.92 17.34
N PRO A 169 -12.62 -13.14 18.35
CA PRO A 169 -12.96 -11.73 18.17
C PRO A 169 -11.85 -10.95 17.47
N LEU A 170 -10.59 -11.10 17.91
CA LEU A 170 -9.44 -10.38 17.37
C LEU A 170 -9.08 -10.78 15.92
N ALA A 171 -9.63 -11.88 15.41
CA ALA A 171 -9.47 -12.30 14.02
C ALA A 171 -10.56 -11.73 13.09
N SER A 172 -11.50 -10.95 13.62
CA SER A 172 -12.53 -10.28 12.82
C SER A 172 -11.91 -9.26 11.88
N THR A 173 -12.52 -9.09 10.71
CA THR A 173 -12.01 -8.18 9.68
C THR A 173 -13.03 -7.09 9.40
N GLY A 174 -12.57 -5.84 9.44
CA GLY A 174 -13.35 -4.66 9.12
C GLY A 174 -13.14 -4.25 7.68
N TYR A 175 -14.19 -3.77 7.03
CA TYR A 175 -14.15 -3.26 5.68
C TYR A 175 -14.78 -1.89 5.63
N VAL A 176 -14.14 -0.96 4.92
CA VAL A 176 -14.73 0.34 4.57
C VAL A 176 -14.47 0.60 3.10
N ALA A 177 -15.46 1.11 2.38
CA ALA A 177 -15.37 1.26 0.93
C ALA A 177 -16.01 2.57 0.47
N SER A 178 -15.53 3.11 -0.64
CA SER A 178 -16.10 4.29 -1.30
C SER A 178 -17.42 4.01 -2.02
N GLU A 179 -17.83 2.74 -2.08
CA GLU A 179 -19.05 2.26 -2.73
C GLU A 179 -19.86 1.38 -1.76
N PRO A 180 -21.18 1.21 -1.96
CA PRO A 180 -22.00 0.41 -1.07
C PRO A 180 -21.67 -1.08 -1.20
N PHE A 181 -21.63 -1.78 -0.06
CA PHE A 181 -21.55 -3.24 -0.06
C PHE A 181 -22.83 -3.86 -0.65
N GLY A 182 -22.66 -4.92 -1.44
CA GLY A 182 -23.79 -5.65 -2.02
C GLY A 182 -24.58 -6.41 -0.95
N THR A 183 -25.84 -6.74 -1.26
CA THR A 183 -26.72 -7.53 -0.37
C THR A 183 -26.43 -9.03 -0.38
N LYS A 184 -25.46 -9.49 -1.18
CA LYS A 184 -25.11 -10.91 -1.24
C LYS A 184 -24.55 -11.36 0.10
N ALA A 185 -25.10 -12.47 0.59
CA ALA A 185 -24.66 -13.08 1.83
C ALA A 185 -23.12 -13.25 1.84
N PRO A 186 -22.46 -12.98 2.97
CA PRO A 186 -21.02 -13.16 3.07
C PRO A 186 -20.67 -14.60 2.71
N CYS A 187 -19.72 -14.76 1.80
CA CYS A 187 -19.14 -16.05 1.48
C CYS A 187 -18.45 -16.64 2.73
N PRO A 188 -18.20 -17.96 2.76
CA PRO A 188 -17.54 -18.59 3.89
C PRO A 188 -16.18 -17.91 4.19
N PRO A 189 -15.85 -17.63 5.46
CA PRO A 189 -14.69 -16.81 5.86
C PRO A 189 -13.33 -17.39 5.44
N GLN A 190 -13.29 -18.65 4.99
CA GLN A 190 -12.05 -19.36 4.63
C GLN A 190 -11.65 -19.23 3.15
N GLN A 191 -12.44 -18.55 2.31
CA GLN A 191 -12.11 -18.41 0.89
C GLN A 191 -11.34 -17.10 0.64
N ALA A 192 -10.12 -17.21 0.12
CA ALA A 192 -9.34 -16.06 -0.35
C ALA A 192 -10.15 -15.28 -1.42
N GLY A 193 -10.17 -13.95 -1.30
CA GLY A 193 -11.01 -13.10 -2.16
C GLY A 193 -12.47 -13.01 -1.73
N CYS A 194 -12.90 -13.75 -0.71
CA CYS A 194 -14.18 -13.51 -0.07
C CYS A 194 -14.11 -12.17 0.68
N GLY A 195 -15.04 -11.28 0.37
CA GLY A 195 -15.21 -10.01 1.06
C GLY A 195 -16.57 -9.43 0.70
N PRO A 196 -17.07 -8.47 1.49
CA PRO A 196 -18.41 -7.90 1.29
C PRO A 196 -18.52 -7.13 -0.04
N LEU A 197 -17.40 -6.81 -0.68
CA LEU A 197 -17.33 -6.16 -1.99
C LEU A 197 -16.76 -7.11 -3.04
N GLY A 198 -17.51 -7.36 -4.13
CA GLY A 198 -17.11 -8.28 -5.19
C GLY A 198 -15.94 -7.76 -6.05
N ARG A 199 -16.20 -6.73 -6.86
CA ARG A 199 -15.18 -6.00 -7.64
C ARG A 199 -15.26 -4.53 -7.28
N ILE A 200 -14.09 -3.88 -7.23
CA ILE A 200 -13.99 -2.44 -6.98
C ILE A 200 -14.25 -1.71 -8.31
N THR A 201 -15.20 -0.78 -8.33
CA THR A 201 -15.46 0.02 -9.54
C THR A 201 -14.26 0.92 -9.87
N GLU A 202 -14.15 1.35 -11.12
CA GLU A 202 -13.12 2.33 -11.52
C GLU A 202 -13.23 3.60 -10.65
N GLY A 203 -12.10 4.09 -10.15
CA GLY A 203 -12.01 5.19 -9.17
C GLY A 203 -12.38 4.83 -7.74
N GLY A 204 -12.85 3.60 -7.48
CA GLY A 204 -13.26 3.11 -6.17
C GLY A 204 -12.10 2.63 -5.30
N ALA A 205 -12.37 2.55 -4.00
CA ALA A 205 -11.44 2.07 -2.98
C ALA A 205 -12.12 1.14 -1.97
N LEU A 206 -11.36 0.14 -1.52
CA LEU A 206 -11.69 -0.75 -0.42
C LEU A 206 -10.53 -0.76 0.59
N VAL A 207 -10.81 -0.43 1.84
CA VAL A 207 -9.86 -0.54 2.94
C VAL A 207 -10.27 -1.71 3.83
N THR A 208 -9.31 -2.59 4.08
CA THR A 208 -9.43 -3.73 5.00
C THR A 208 -8.70 -3.39 6.29
N LEU A 209 -9.33 -3.67 7.44
CA LEU A 209 -8.77 -3.46 8.77
C LEU A 209 -8.69 -4.80 9.50
N THR A 210 -7.49 -5.15 9.95
CA THR A 210 -7.22 -6.37 10.71
C THR A 210 -6.40 -6.04 11.94
N LEU A 211 -6.70 -6.69 13.07
CA LEU A 211 -5.84 -6.61 14.24
C LEU A 211 -4.76 -7.69 14.13
N VAL A 212 -3.51 -7.28 14.23
CA VAL A 212 -2.36 -8.17 14.16
C VAL A 212 -1.63 -8.17 15.49
N ASP A 213 -1.55 -9.34 16.12
CA ASP A 213 -0.74 -9.60 17.31
C ASP A 213 0.73 -9.66 16.93
N ASN A 214 1.31 -8.53 16.54
CA ASN A 214 2.72 -8.47 16.15
C ASN A 214 3.55 -7.68 17.16
N LEU A 215 4.06 -8.39 18.17
CA LEU A 215 5.03 -7.86 19.14
C LEU A 215 6.36 -7.45 18.48
N ASP A 216 6.70 -8.00 17.30
CA ASP A 216 7.93 -7.60 16.59
C ASP A 216 7.80 -6.22 15.92
N ALA A 217 6.58 -5.73 15.68
CA ALA A 217 6.33 -4.38 15.13
C ALA A 217 6.49 -3.27 16.18
N ALA A 218 6.39 -3.61 17.48
CA ALA A 218 6.58 -2.66 18.59
C ALA A 218 8.02 -2.11 18.70
N GLY A 219 8.98 -2.67 17.94
CA GLY A 219 10.36 -2.20 17.89
C GLY A 219 10.64 -1.06 16.90
N LYS A 220 9.65 -0.60 16.11
CA LYS A 220 9.78 0.53 15.18
C LYS A 220 9.07 1.77 15.75
N PRO A 221 9.61 2.98 15.49
CA PRO A 221 9.25 4.19 16.24
C PRO A 221 7.74 4.42 16.29
N SER A 222 7.26 4.35 17.52
CA SER A 222 5.91 4.65 17.99
C SER A 222 5.57 6.11 17.69
N GLY A 223 4.62 6.33 16.77
CA GLY A 223 3.96 7.62 16.60
C GLY A 223 3.57 7.97 15.16
N GLY A 224 4.22 7.39 14.16
CA GLY A 224 3.95 7.67 12.73
C GLY A 224 3.19 6.56 12.03
N MET A 225 2.42 6.90 10.99
CA MET A 225 1.99 5.88 10.02
C MET A 225 3.23 5.52 9.23
N ALA A 226 3.56 4.24 9.16
CA ALA A 226 4.32 3.77 8.02
C ALA A 226 3.28 3.39 6.96
N GLU A 227 2.99 4.33 6.07
CA GLU A 227 2.27 4.04 4.84
C GLU A 227 3.29 3.76 3.75
N VAL A 228 3.15 2.62 3.08
CA VAL A 228 4.02 2.23 1.98
C VAL A 228 3.16 1.81 0.82
N GLU A 229 3.38 2.45 -0.33
CA GLU A 229 2.88 1.95 -1.59
C GLU A 229 3.60 0.64 -1.93
N THR A 230 2.83 -0.41 -2.16
CA THR A 230 3.34 -1.75 -2.42
C THR A 230 2.93 -2.22 -3.81
N GLU A 231 3.60 -3.26 -4.31
CA GLU A 231 3.08 -4.05 -5.42
C GLU A 231 1.71 -4.62 -5.05
N VAL A 232 0.77 -4.58 -6.01
CA VAL A 232 -0.60 -5.05 -5.83
C VAL A 232 -0.61 -6.54 -5.50
N ASP A 233 -1.21 -6.89 -4.37
CA ASP A 233 -1.34 -8.27 -3.95
C ASP A 233 -2.38 -9.02 -4.82
N LYS A 234 -2.35 -10.36 -4.75
CA LYS A 234 -3.27 -11.21 -5.53
C LYS A 234 -4.73 -10.98 -5.17
N THR A 235 -5.05 -10.74 -3.90
CA THR A 235 -6.39 -10.48 -3.40
C THR A 235 -6.92 -9.15 -3.93
N CYS A 236 -6.11 -8.09 -3.90
CA CYS A 236 -6.44 -6.79 -4.45
C CYS A 236 -6.64 -6.88 -5.97
N GLY A 237 -5.72 -7.56 -6.68
CA GLY A 237 -5.85 -7.81 -8.11
C GLY A 237 -7.10 -8.60 -8.49
N LEU A 238 -7.49 -9.61 -7.71
CA LEU A 238 -8.73 -10.38 -7.93
C LEU A 238 -10.00 -9.52 -7.81
N ARG A 239 -9.97 -8.46 -6.99
CA ARG A 239 -11.07 -7.48 -6.88
C ARG A 239 -11.03 -6.41 -7.98
N GLY A 240 -10.07 -6.47 -8.89
CA GLY A 240 -9.86 -5.48 -9.96
C GLY A 240 -9.02 -4.29 -9.52
N GLY A 241 -8.36 -4.36 -8.37
CA GLY A 241 -7.44 -3.31 -7.94
C GLY A 241 -6.21 -3.22 -8.85
N THR A 242 -5.74 -1.99 -9.03
CA THR A 242 -4.52 -1.66 -9.79
C THR A 242 -3.51 -0.90 -8.93
N ARG A 243 -3.86 -0.55 -7.69
CA ARG A 243 -2.99 0.12 -6.73
C ARG A 243 -3.31 -0.35 -5.32
N GLU A 244 -2.28 -0.50 -4.50
CA GLU A 244 -2.40 -0.96 -3.12
C GLU A 244 -1.54 -0.12 -2.17
N LEU A 245 -2.14 0.27 -1.05
CA LEU A 245 -1.47 0.97 0.06
C LEU A 245 -1.54 0.10 1.30
N VAL A 246 -0.42 -0.05 2.01
CA VAL A 246 -0.39 -0.76 3.28
C VAL A 246 0.07 0.18 4.38
N GLY A 247 -0.75 0.27 5.44
CA GLY A 247 -0.53 1.10 6.60
C GLY A 247 -0.55 0.27 7.87
N HIS A 248 0.19 0.71 8.89
CA HIS A 248 0.14 0.12 10.22
C HIS A 248 -0.11 1.20 11.27
N ARG A 249 -0.97 0.88 12.24
CA ARG A 249 -1.35 1.78 13.34
C ARG A 249 -1.23 1.05 14.66
N ILE A 250 -0.37 1.56 15.54
CA ILE A 250 -0.26 1.03 16.90
C ILE A 250 -1.44 1.57 17.71
N VAL A 251 -2.17 0.67 18.36
CA VAL A 251 -3.32 0.98 19.20
C VAL A 251 -3.23 0.27 20.55
N LEU A 252 -4.02 0.72 21.52
CA LEU A 252 -4.17 0.06 22.82
C LEU A 252 -5.53 -0.63 22.87
N VAL A 253 -5.53 -1.96 22.90
CA VAL A 253 -6.73 -2.79 23.03
C VAL A 253 -6.70 -3.48 24.38
N ALA A 254 -7.65 -3.17 25.26
CA ALA A 254 -7.71 -3.74 26.62
C ALA A 254 -6.36 -3.69 27.37
N ASN A 255 -5.70 -2.52 27.34
CA ASN A 255 -4.36 -2.27 27.92
C ASN A 255 -3.22 -3.11 27.32
N ARG A 256 -3.40 -3.70 26.14
CA ARG A 256 -2.34 -4.35 25.37
C ARG A 256 -2.03 -3.54 24.12
N VAL A 257 -0.75 -3.42 23.81
CA VAL A 257 -0.29 -2.85 22.54
C VAL A 257 -0.63 -3.83 21.44
N ALA A 258 -1.40 -3.38 20.46
CA ALA A 258 -1.75 -4.13 19.27
C ALA A 258 -1.47 -3.28 18.02
N THR A 259 -1.38 -3.91 16.86
CA THR A 259 -1.23 -3.20 15.59
C THR A 259 -2.47 -3.43 14.74
N VAL A 260 -3.11 -2.36 14.27
CA VAL A 260 -4.10 -2.43 13.19
C VAL A 260 -3.33 -2.36 11.88
N GLU A 261 -3.40 -3.42 11.09
CA GLU A 261 -2.95 -3.43 9.70
C GLU A 261 -4.10 -2.91 8.83
N LEU A 262 -3.76 -2.01 7.91
CA LEU A 262 -4.68 -1.38 6.98
C LEU A 262 -4.20 -1.66 5.57
N ILE A 263 -5.08 -2.24 4.75
CA ILE A 263 -4.77 -2.53 3.34
C ILE A 263 -5.82 -1.83 2.48
N GLY A 264 -5.38 -0.82 1.72
CA GLY A 264 -6.20 -0.01 0.83
C GLY A 264 -6.02 -0.47 -0.61
N CYS A 265 -6.98 -1.21 -1.14
CA CYS A 265 -7.01 -1.66 -2.53
C CYS A 265 -7.87 -0.71 -3.37
N MET A 266 -7.33 -0.25 -4.51
CA MET A 266 -7.99 0.75 -5.37
C MET A 266 -7.93 0.34 -6.83
N ASN A 267 -8.99 0.61 -7.59
CA ASN A 267 -9.03 0.34 -9.04
C ASN A 267 -8.89 1.65 -9.83
N ARG A 268 -7.74 1.86 -10.46
CA ARG A 268 -7.37 3.07 -11.20
C ARG A 268 -7.75 4.36 -10.46
N PRO A 269 -7.24 4.55 -9.21
CA PRO A 269 -7.67 5.68 -8.39
C PRO A 269 -7.21 7.01 -9.01
N ALA A 270 -8.09 8.01 -8.94
CA ALA A 270 -7.69 9.40 -9.08
C ALA A 270 -6.87 9.84 -7.85
N PRO A 271 -6.04 10.90 -7.93
CA PRO A 271 -5.28 11.40 -6.79
C PRO A 271 -6.15 11.71 -5.56
N GLU A 272 -7.39 12.18 -5.74
CA GLU A 272 -8.31 12.44 -4.63
C GLU A 272 -8.71 11.15 -3.90
N THR A 273 -8.97 10.05 -4.63
CA THR A 273 -9.29 8.74 -4.03
C THR A 273 -8.13 8.25 -3.15
N VAL A 274 -6.89 8.44 -3.61
CA VAL A 274 -5.68 8.07 -2.85
C VAL A 274 -5.64 8.86 -1.54
N GLN A 275 -5.80 10.19 -1.61
CA GLN A 275 -5.80 11.06 -0.42
C GLN A 275 -6.91 10.67 0.58
N LEU A 276 -8.10 10.30 0.09
CA LEU A 276 -9.19 9.84 0.97
C LEU A 276 -8.84 8.53 1.68
N VAL A 277 -8.17 7.58 1.01
CA VAL A 277 -7.68 6.34 1.64
C VAL A 277 -6.63 6.64 2.72
N GLN A 278 -5.69 7.53 2.43
CA GLN A 278 -4.67 7.97 3.40
C GLN A 278 -5.31 8.63 4.62
N GLN A 279 -6.28 9.52 4.39
CA GLN A 279 -7.05 10.15 5.45
C GLN A 279 -7.77 9.10 6.32
N VAL A 280 -8.39 8.08 5.72
CA VAL A 280 -9.01 6.98 6.46
C VAL A 280 -7.97 6.30 7.36
N PHE A 281 -6.78 6.00 6.85
CA PHE A 281 -5.71 5.39 7.66
C PHE A 281 -5.26 6.30 8.81
N GLU A 282 -5.25 7.62 8.61
CA GLU A 282 -4.84 8.61 9.62
C GLU A 282 -5.83 8.70 10.78
N THR A 283 -7.11 8.49 10.52
CA THR A 283 -8.18 8.62 11.52
C THR A 283 -8.31 7.41 12.45
N VAL A 284 -7.59 6.32 12.16
CA VAL A 284 -7.71 5.06 12.91
C VAL A 284 -7.16 5.23 14.32
N ARG A 285 -8.06 5.02 15.29
CA ARG A 285 -7.81 5.11 16.73
C ARG A 285 -8.57 4.03 17.47
N THR A 286 -8.40 3.93 18.78
CA THR A 286 -9.22 3.07 19.65
C THR A 286 -9.96 3.94 20.65
N THR A 287 -11.09 3.46 21.18
CA THR A 287 -11.61 3.99 22.43
C THR A 287 -10.56 3.68 23.51
N GLY A 288 -9.63 4.60 23.75
CA GLY A 288 -8.75 4.49 24.91
C GLY A 288 -9.64 4.24 26.13
N VAL A 289 -9.22 3.36 27.04
CA VAL A 289 -9.86 3.28 28.35
C VAL A 289 -9.84 4.71 28.87
N ALA A 290 -11.01 5.35 28.94
CA ALA A 290 -11.11 6.73 29.38
C ALA A 290 -10.32 6.79 30.68
N SER A 291 -9.18 7.49 30.65
CA SER A 291 -8.24 7.52 31.75
C SER A 291 -9.07 7.89 32.97
N ALA A 292 -9.31 6.92 33.86
CA ALA A 292 -10.33 7.04 34.88
C ALA A 292 -10.02 8.33 35.61
N ALA A 293 -10.94 9.31 35.51
CA ALA A 293 -10.70 10.64 36.04
C ALA A 293 -10.23 10.47 37.49
N PRO A 294 -9.07 11.03 37.88
CA PRO A 294 -8.50 10.80 39.20
C PRO A 294 -9.57 11.12 40.22
N GLY A 295 -10.01 10.08 40.94
CA GLY A 295 -11.19 10.12 41.78
C GLY A 295 -11.14 11.33 42.68
N SER A 296 -12.22 12.12 42.67
CA SER A 296 -12.39 13.17 43.66
C SER A 296 -12.37 12.52 45.03
N THR A 297 -11.28 12.69 45.76
CA THR A 297 -11.20 12.38 47.18
C THR A 297 -12.19 13.32 47.87
N ARG A 298 -13.42 12.84 48.10
CA ARG A 298 -14.32 13.48 49.07
C ARG A 298 -13.65 13.32 50.43
N ARG A 299 -13.27 14.46 51.03
CA ARG A 299 -13.00 14.58 52.45
C ARG A 299 -14.29 14.43 53.25
#